data_AF-A0A1G8HTE5-F1
#
_entry.id   AF-A0A1G8HTE5-F1
#
_cell.length_a   1.000
_cell.length_b   1.000
_cell.length_c   1.000
_cell.angle_alpha   90.00
_cell.angle_beta   90.00
_cell.angle_gamma   90.00
#
_symmetry.space_group_name_H-M   'P 1'
#
loop_
_entity.id
_entity.type
_entity.pdbx_description
1 polymer ?
#
loop_
_entity_poly.entity_id
_entity_poly.type
_entity_poly.pdbx_seq_one_letter_code
_entity_poly.pdbx_strand_id
1 'polypeptide(L)'
;MTDELESYLRTRLANAAERAPKAPPRFPDTVVSISNRRRTTRNALVAGVCVAAIAVPVSLVATRGTERADVATGTIAPSPAATMRFPHKDYTGEKFRIGEALRLNDPSENRPISLWYARTDEGTALCVQTTNRTGAGATGCRRPLGTEVATQQGSTGGFPEPATGQVMYFGTARDDVAGVTAVTGSGPVSGTIHQLKGAPQGIWTVTVPSAEKVTAFEFTGQGGERITQVQPQPFIVPEATAEPVGRTLKMPGELVVGLYEVPDKTLIWKLDGKAVGRTHALSPGGAVLDRGGPDKPLIDMDGKPMSAELGDHKEHWFGIASSRTARVELVFPDGTVAKATTRPDPWKIGGFRLFAGTQRHSEDMYRDGFRLIGYDKDGTEVWSEEHGPQ
;
A
#
# COMPACT_ATOMS: atom_id res chain seq x y z
N MET A 1 -2.42 -33.20 -6.05
CA MET A 1 -2.55 -31.84 -5.45
C MET A 1 -2.76 -31.88 -3.93
N THR A 2 -2.99 -33.04 -3.31
CA THR A 2 -3.17 -33.22 -1.85
C THR A 2 -1.85 -33.30 -1.08
N ASP A 3 -0.81 -33.86 -1.68
CA ASP A 3 0.42 -34.23 -0.96
C ASP A 3 1.36 -33.02 -0.69
N GLU A 4 1.33 -32.01 -1.56
CA GLU A 4 2.06 -30.75 -1.36
C GLU A 4 1.44 -29.92 -0.24
N LEU A 5 0.11 -29.91 -0.13
CA LEU A 5 -0.62 -29.21 0.92
C LEU A 5 -0.36 -29.87 2.28
N GLU A 6 -0.41 -31.19 2.35
CA GLU A 6 -0.11 -31.93 3.57
C GLU A 6 1.35 -31.74 4.02
N SER A 7 2.30 -31.78 3.08
CA SER A 7 3.71 -31.51 3.36
C SER A 7 3.97 -30.08 3.84
N TYR A 8 3.32 -29.08 3.23
CA TYR A 8 3.42 -27.68 3.64
C TYR A 8 2.87 -27.47 5.06
N LEU A 9 1.70 -28.07 5.36
CA LEU A 9 1.06 -27.96 6.67
C LEU A 9 1.87 -28.65 7.78
N ARG A 10 2.35 -29.89 7.55
CA ARG A 10 3.21 -30.59 8.52
C ARG A 10 4.48 -29.80 8.81
N THR A 11 5.11 -29.25 7.78
CA THR A 11 6.34 -28.48 7.93
C THR A 11 6.11 -27.18 8.70
N ARG A 12 5.04 -26.44 8.40
CA ARG A 12 4.72 -25.18 9.10
C ARG A 12 4.31 -25.41 10.55
N LEU A 13 3.51 -26.45 10.83
CA LEU A 13 3.05 -26.77 12.18
C LEU A 13 4.18 -27.34 13.05
N ALA A 14 5.07 -28.16 12.49
CA ALA A 14 6.26 -28.65 13.19
C ALA A 14 7.19 -27.50 13.59
N ASN A 15 7.48 -26.57 12.66
CA ASN A 15 8.30 -25.39 12.92
C ASN A 15 7.67 -24.45 13.97
N ALA A 16 6.34 -24.33 13.99
CA ALA A 16 5.63 -23.53 14.99
C ALA A 16 5.67 -24.17 16.39
N ALA A 17 5.62 -25.50 16.46
CA ALA A 17 5.75 -26.24 17.72
C ALA A 17 7.17 -26.16 18.30
N GLU A 18 8.21 -26.20 17.46
CA GLU A 18 9.62 -26.08 17.90
C GLU A 18 9.99 -24.67 18.37
N ARG A 19 9.33 -23.63 17.83
CA ARG A 19 9.56 -22.22 18.19
C ARG A 19 8.63 -21.72 19.30
N ALA A 20 7.73 -22.56 19.81
CA ALA A 20 6.90 -22.19 20.93
C ALA A 20 7.79 -21.92 22.15
N PRO A 21 7.61 -20.79 22.86
CA PRO A 21 8.43 -20.47 24.02
C PRO A 21 8.33 -21.60 25.05
N LYS A 22 9.47 -22.21 25.38
CA LYS A 22 9.58 -23.12 26.52
C LYS A 22 9.28 -22.31 27.78
N ALA A 23 8.45 -22.85 28.67
CA ALA A 23 8.07 -22.17 29.90
C ALA A 23 9.33 -21.76 30.69
N PRO A 24 9.40 -20.53 31.23
CA PRO A 24 10.55 -20.09 32.03
C PRO A 24 10.78 -21.02 33.23
N PRO A 25 12.03 -21.26 33.66
CA PRO A 25 12.39 -22.31 34.62
C PRO A 25 11.99 -22.03 36.09
N ARG A 26 10.92 -21.28 36.36
CA ARG A 26 10.44 -20.96 37.73
C ARG A 26 8.92 -20.97 37.90
N PHE A 27 8.17 -21.54 36.96
CA PHE A 27 6.74 -21.74 37.18
C PHE A 27 6.50 -22.96 38.08
N PRO A 28 5.55 -22.89 39.04
CA PRO A 28 5.20 -24.05 39.86
C PRO A 28 4.72 -25.21 38.96
N ASP A 29 5.17 -26.43 39.22
CA ASP A 29 4.85 -27.63 38.42
C ASP A 29 3.34 -27.88 38.30
N THR A 30 2.56 -27.39 39.27
CA THR A 30 1.09 -27.40 39.25
C THR A 30 0.51 -26.52 38.15
N VAL A 31 1.11 -25.37 37.83
CA VAL A 31 0.64 -24.47 36.75
C VAL A 31 1.01 -25.05 35.38
N VAL A 32 2.20 -25.64 35.26
CA VAL A 32 2.67 -26.29 34.03
C VAL A 32 1.86 -27.56 33.73
N SER A 33 1.54 -28.36 34.74
CA SER A 33 0.71 -29.56 34.58
C SER A 33 -0.76 -29.24 34.24
N ILE A 34 -1.35 -28.21 34.85
CA ILE A 34 -2.72 -27.77 34.51
C ILE A 34 -2.78 -27.20 33.08
N SER A 35 -1.75 -26.45 32.66
CA SER A 35 -1.63 -25.92 31.30
C SER A 35 -1.45 -27.03 30.26
N ASN A 36 -0.55 -27.99 30.53
CA ASN A 36 -0.31 -29.13 29.66
C ASN A 36 -1.54 -30.03 29.56
N ARG A 37 -2.25 -30.28 30.68
CA ARG A 37 -3.48 -31.07 30.70
C ARG A 37 -4.56 -30.40 29.83
N ARG A 38 -4.75 -29.08 29.96
CA ARG A 38 -5.68 -28.30 29.10
C ARG A 38 -5.29 -28.31 27.63
N ARG A 39 -3.99 -28.28 27.29
CA ARG A 39 -3.50 -28.41 25.91
C ARG A 39 -3.74 -29.80 25.33
N THR A 40 -3.51 -30.88 26.09
CA THR A 40 -3.82 -32.24 25.64
C THR A 40 -5.31 -32.46 25.45
N THR A 41 -6.18 -31.95 26.31
CA THR A 41 -7.64 -32.06 26.13
C THR A 41 -8.12 -31.28 24.89
N ARG A 42 -7.48 -30.14 24.61
CA ARG A 42 -7.80 -29.31 23.43
C ARG A 42 -7.30 -29.93 22.12
N ASN A 43 -6.13 -30.56 22.11
CA ASN A 43 -5.63 -31.27 20.93
C ASN A 43 -6.40 -32.58 20.67
N ALA A 44 -6.88 -33.26 21.72
CA ALA A 44 -7.75 -34.43 21.58
C ALA A 44 -9.14 -34.04 20.98
N LEU A 45 -9.67 -32.87 21.32
CA LEU A 45 -10.90 -32.33 20.72
C LEU A 45 -10.73 -31.96 19.23
N VAL A 46 -9.56 -31.43 18.83
CA VAL A 46 -9.29 -31.10 17.42
C VAL A 46 -9.07 -32.37 16.57
N ALA A 47 -8.47 -33.42 17.13
CA ALA A 47 -8.37 -34.71 16.46
C ALA A 47 -9.72 -35.45 16.34
N GLY A 48 -10.63 -35.28 17.33
CA GLY A 48 -11.96 -35.90 17.33
C GLY A 48 -12.96 -35.30 16.33
N VAL A 49 -12.81 -34.02 15.96
CA VAL A 49 -13.70 -33.35 14.99
C VAL A 49 -13.48 -33.84 13.54
N CYS A 50 -12.35 -34.50 13.25
CA CYS A 50 -12.08 -35.04 11.91
C CYS A 50 -12.72 -36.42 11.64
N VAL A 51 -13.40 -37.06 12.61
CA VAL A 51 -13.93 -38.44 12.43
C VAL A 51 -15.47 -38.55 12.51
N ALA A 52 -16.21 -37.51 12.93
CA ALA A 52 -17.67 -37.60 13.11
C ALA A 52 -18.47 -36.67 12.16
N ALA A 53 -18.27 -36.83 10.85
CA ALA A 53 -19.11 -36.17 9.84
C ALA A 53 -19.79 -37.22 8.93
N ILE A 54 -20.49 -38.20 9.53
CA ILE A 54 -21.49 -39.03 8.86
C ILE A 54 -22.64 -39.29 9.85
N ALA A 55 -23.87 -39.04 9.37
CA ALA A 55 -25.20 -39.34 9.94
C ALA A 55 -25.99 -38.19 10.62
N VAL A 56 -27.18 -37.96 10.04
CA VAL A 56 -28.25 -36.97 10.29
C VAL A 56 -29.26 -37.52 11.37
N PRO A 57 -30.48 -36.98 11.68
CA PRO A 57 -31.09 -35.63 11.79
C PRO A 57 -31.93 -35.38 13.10
N VAL A 58 -32.64 -34.23 13.16
CA VAL A 58 -33.89 -33.86 13.89
C VAL A 58 -33.85 -33.54 15.41
N SER A 59 -34.26 -32.31 15.79
CA SER A 59 -35.42 -31.98 16.66
C SER A 59 -35.25 -30.73 17.52
N LEU A 60 -36.34 -29.97 17.63
CA LEU A 60 -36.63 -28.77 18.43
C LEU A 60 -36.26 -28.87 19.93
N VAL A 61 -36.06 -27.72 20.58
CA VAL A 61 -36.84 -27.23 21.76
C VAL A 61 -36.40 -25.82 22.14
N ALA A 62 -37.38 -24.94 22.35
CA ALA A 62 -37.25 -23.64 22.99
C ALA A 62 -37.57 -23.77 24.49
N THR A 63 -36.81 -23.09 25.36
CA THR A 63 -37.32 -22.63 26.66
C THR A 63 -36.64 -21.33 27.12
N ARG A 64 -37.48 -20.38 27.53
CA ARG A 64 -37.19 -19.18 28.31
C ARG A 64 -36.69 -19.54 29.72
N GLY A 65 -35.93 -18.65 30.36
CA GLY A 65 -35.69 -18.71 31.81
C GLY A 65 -34.69 -17.67 32.32
N THR A 66 -35.15 -16.82 33.22
CA THR A 66 -34.58 -15.61 33.83
C THR A 66 -33.40 -15.79 34.80
N GLU A 67 -32.64 -14.69 34.94
CA GLU A 67 -32.02 -14.12 36.17
C GLU A 67 -30.60 -14.52 36.65
N ARG A 68 -29.82 -13.43 36.84
CA ARG A 68 -28.79 -13.14 37.87
C ARG A 68 -27.32 -13.51 37.63
N ALA A 69 -26.54 -12.42 37.53
CA ALA A 69 -25.16 -12.17 38.00
C ALA A 69 -24.13 -13.30 37.95
N ASP A 70 -23.07 -13.13 37.14
CA ASP A 70 -21.70 -12.92 37.61
C ASP A 70 -20.64 -13.16 36.51
N VAL A 71 -19.56 -12.38 36.61
CA VAL A 71 -18.26 -12.48 35.91
C VAL A 71 -18.29 -12.51 34.38
N ALA A 72 -18.01 -11.35 33.77
CA ALA A 72 -17.62 -11.24 32.37
C ALA A 72 -16.29 -11.97 32.11
N THR A 73 -16.39 -13.28 31.90
CA THR A 73 -15.32 -14.09 31.32
C THR A 73 -15.32 -13.77 29.83
N GLY A 74 -14.41 -12.89 29.40
CA GLY A 74 -14.21 -12.59 27.98
C GLY A 74 -13.79 -13.85 27.23
N THR A 75 -14.75 -14.61 26.71
CA THR A 75 -14.51 -15.57 25.66
C THR A 75 -14.08 -14.77 24.44
N ILE A 76 -12.77 -14.77 24.18
CA ILE A 76 -12.24 -14.43 22.86
C ILE A 76 -12.86 -15.45 21.92
N ALA A 77 -13.98 -15.08 21.30
CA ALA A 77 -14.50 -15.80 20.16
C ALA A 77 -13.36 -15.82 19.13
N PRO A 78 -12.89 -17.00 18.69
CA PRO A 78 -11.95 -17.06 17.59
C PRO A 78 -12.61 -16.36 16.41
N SER A 79 -11.93 -15.34 15.89
CA SER A 79 -12.36 -14.60 14.70
C SER A 79 -12.81 -15.61 13.64
N PRO A 80 -14.01 -15.46 13.04
CA PRO A 80 -14.50 -16.40 12.06
C PRO A 80 -13.54 -16.41 10.87
N ALA A 81 -12.86 -17.55 10.70
CA ALA A 81 -12.07 -17.94 9.55
C ALA A 81 -11.13 -16.85 8.99
N ALA A 82 -9.85 -16.93 9.38
CA ALA A 82 -8.79 -16.75 8.40
C ALA A 82 -9.01 -17.78 7.29
N THR A 83 -9.88 -17.46 6.33
CA THR A 83 -10.02 -18.19 5.09
C THR A 83 -8.62 -18.27 4.50
N MET A 84 -8.12 -19.48 4.30
CA MET A 84 -6.90 -19.71 3.53
C MET A 84 -7.12 -19.05 2.16
N ARG A 85 -6.57 -17.85 1.97
CA ARG A 85 -6.50 -17.21 0.66
C ARG A 85 -5.41 -17.97 -0.09
N PHE A 86 -5.83 -18.82 -1.03
CA PHE A 86 -4.90 -19.33 -2.03
C PHE A 86 -4.20 -18.13 -2.68
N PRO A 87 -2.88 -18.21 -2.93
CA PRO A 87 -2.18 -17.11 -3.60
C PRO A 87 -2.90 -16.80 -4.91
N HIS A 88 -3.34 -15.56 -5.07
CA HIS A 88 -3.99 -15.13 -6.30
C HIS A 88 -3.05 -15.42 -7.47
N LYS A 89 -3.57 -16.09 -8.49
CA LYS A 89 -2.82 -16.41 -9.71
C LYS A 89 -2.42 -15.10 -10.38
N ASP A 90 -1.14 -14.95 -10.66
CA ASP A 90 -0.59 -13.77 -11.33
C ASP A 90 -0.82 -13.87 -12.85
N TYR A 91 -1.70 -13.01 -13.38
CA TYR A 91 -2.03 -12.93 -14.82
C TYR A 91 -1.21 -11.89 -15.58
N THR A 92 -0.25 -11.24 -14.93
CA THR A 92 0.50 -10.12 -15.52
C THR A 92 1.62 -10.59 -16.45
N GLY A 93 2.01 -11.87 -16.37
CA GLY A 93 3.07 -12.44 -17.18
C GLY A 93 2.73 -12.61 -18.66
N GLU A 94 3.77 -12.60 -19.50
CA GLU A 94 3.71 -12.66 -20.98
C GLU A 94 2.81 -13.77 -21.55
N LYS A 95 2.80 -14.94 -20.91
CA LYS A 95 1.98 -16.09 -21.32
C LYS A 95 0.47 -15.83 -21.33
N PHE A 96 0.01 -14.81 -20.61
CA PHE A 96 -1.40 -14.42 -20.55
C PHE A 96 -1.70 -13.20 -21.43
N ARG A 97 -0.69 -12.52 -21.97
CA ARG A 97 -0.85 -11.28 -22.73
C ARG A 97 -1.64 -11.51 -24.02
N ILE A 98 -2.51 -10.57 -24.34
CA ILE A 98 -3.32 -10.50 -25.54
C ILE A 98 -2.96 -9.20 -26.27
N GLY A 99 -2.46 -9.33 -27.51
CA GLY A 99 -2.09 -8.18 -28.34
C GLY A 99 -0.81 -7.47 -27.88
N GLU A 100 -0.55 -6.32 -28.49
CA GLU A 100 0.56 -5.44 -28.15
C GLU A 100 0.32 -4.70 -26.82
N ALA A 101 1.41 -4.34 -26.14
CA ALA A 101 1.36 -3.49 -24.95
C ALA A 101 1.54 -2.02 -25.35
N LEU A 102 0.67 -1.15 -24.84
CA LEU A 102 0.84 0.29 -24.91
C LEU A 102 1.86 0.72 -23.87
N ARG A 103 2.89 1.44 -24.32
CA ARG A 103 3.92 2.03 -23.45
C ARG A 103 3.83 3.54 -23.54
N LEU A 104 3.68 4.18 -22.39
CA LEU A 104 3.57 5.63 -22.26
C LEU A 104 4.50 6.13 -21.15
N ASN A 105 4.64 7.45 -21.06
CA ASN A 105 5.17 8.08 -19.86
C ASN A 105 4.01 8.35 -18.89
N ASP A 106 4.14 7.92 -17.64
CA ASP A 106 3.26 8.26 -16.54
C ASP A 106 3.49 9.73 -16.18
N PRO A 107 2.51 10.63 -16.40
CA PRO A 107 2.70 12.03 -16.09
C PRO A 107 2.72 12.32 -14.58
N SER A 108 2.25 11.40 -13.72
CA SER A 108 2.26 11.56 -12.26
C SER A 108 3.64 11.32 -11.64
N GLU A 109 4.43 10.42 -12.25
CA GLU A 109 5.74 10.01 -11.74
C GLU A 109 6.89 10.40 -12.70
N ASN A 110 6.58 10.80 -13.93
CA ASN A 110 7.54 10.95 -15.02
C ASN A 110 8.39 9.68 -15.21
N ARG A 111 7.71 8.53 -15.23
CA ARG A 111 8.29 7.19 -15.36
C ARG A 111 7.48 6.35 -16.34
N PRO A 112 8.04 5.27 -16.92
CA PRO A 112 7.29 4.43 -17.84
C PRO A 112 6.05 3.79 -17.18
N ILE A 113 4.94 3.78 -17.93
CA ILE A 113 3.74 2.98 -17.65
C ILE A 113 3.45 2.08 -18.85
N SER A 114 3.13 0.82 -18.58
CA SER A 114 2.68 -0.14 -19.58
C SER A 114 1.26 -0.58 -19.33
N LEU A 115 0.44 -0.62 -20.38
CA LEU A 115 -0.94 -1.08 -20.37
C LEU A 115 -1.12 -2.18 -21.42
N TRP A 116 -1.72 -3.32 -21.05
CA TRP A 116 -1.96 -4.42 -21.97
C TRP A 116 -3.16 -5.25 -21.54
N TYR A 117 -3.71 -6.06 -22.46
CA TYR A 117 -4.76 -7.00 -22.12
C TYR A 117 -4.17 -8.35 -21.73
N ALA A 118 -4.77 -9.03 -20.75
CA ALA A 118 -4.42 -10.39 -20.39
C ALA A 118 -5.64 -11.29 -20.23
N ARG A 119 -5.46 -12.59 -20.47
CA ARG A 119 -6.46 -13.62 -20.21
C ARG A 119 -6.40 -14.04 -18.73
N THR A 120 -7.48 -13.78 -18.00
CA THR A 120 -7.67 -14.23 -16.62
C THR A 120 -8.70 -15.35 -16.54
N ASP A 121 -8.82 -15.99 -15.37
CA ASP A 121 -9.86 -17.02 -15.16
C ASP A 121 -11.28 -16.41 -15.19
N GLU A 122 -11.42 -15.09 -14.98
CA GLU A 122 -12.70 -14.34 -15.04
C GLU A 122 -12.97 -13.71 -16.41
N GLY A 123 -12.06 -13.89 -17.38
CA GLY A 123 -12.14 -13.31 -18.72
C GLY A 123 -10.95 -12.40 -19.05
N THR A 124 -11.07 -11.63 -20.13
CA THR A 124 -10.05 -10.67 -20.54
C THR A 124 -10.03 -9.48 -19.59
N ALA A 125 -8.88 -9.04 -19.10
CA ALA A 125 -8.75 -7.84 -18.26
C ALA A 125 -7.68 -6.89 -18.79
N LEU A 126 -7.80 -5.60 -18.49
CA LEU A 126 -6.73 -4.62 -18.71
C LEU A 126 -5.75 -4.68 -17.53
N CYS A 127 -4.48 -4.92 -17.81
CA CYS A 127 -3.41 -4.92 -16.85
C CYS A 127 -2.53 -3.68 -16.99
N VAL A 128 -1.91 -3.29 -15.89
CA VAL A 128 -1.07 -2.11 -15.77
C VAL A 128 0.22 -2.48 -15.05
N GLN A 129 1.32 -1.90 -15.51
CA GLN A 129 2.60 -1.86 -14.84
C GLN A 129 3.04 -0.41 -14.73
N THR A 130 3.30 0.06 -13.51
CA THR A 130 3.89 1.37 -13.23
C THR A 130 5.22 1.19 -12.53
N THR A 131 6.10 2.17 -12.69
CA THR A 131 7.30 2.35 -11.89
C THR A 131 7.22 3.74 -11.28
N ASN A 132 7.35 3.86 -9.96
CA ASN A 132 7.37 5.17 -9.31
C ASN A 132 8.77 5.80 -9.38
N ARG A 133 8.92 7.03 -8.91
CA ARG A 133 10.21 7.72 -8.91
C ARG A 133 11.31 7.00 -8.11
N THR A 134 10.96 6.22 -7.09
CA THR A 134 11.91 5.43 -6.29
C THR A 134 12.38 4.14 -6.98
N GLY A 135 11.91 3.86 -8.21
CA GLY A 135 12.19 2.61 -8.93
C GLY A 135 11.31 1.43 -8.50
N ALA A 136 10.41 1.61 -7.54
CA ALA A 136 9.49 0.57 -7.12
C ALA A 136 8.39 0.37 -8.17
N GLY A 137 8.21 -0.88 -8.60
CA GLY A 137 7.20 -1.27 -9.57
C GLY A 137 5.91 -1.74 -8.91
N ALA A 138 4.77 -1.42 -9.51
CA ALA A 138 3.49 -2.04 -9.20
C ALA A 138 2.92 -2.66 -10.47
N THR A 139 2.46 -3.90 -10.38
CA THR A 139 1.84 -4.60 -11.51
C THR A 139 0.54 -5.26 -11.08
N GLY A 140 -0.51 -5.15 -11.88
CA GLY A 140 -1.77 -5.80 -11.59
C GLY A 140 -2.77 -5.69 -12.73
N CYS A 141 -3.73 -6.62 -12.72
CA CYS A 141 -4.87 -6.57 -13.64
C CYS A 141 -6.08 -5.94 -12.96
N ARG A 142 -6.83 -5.17 -13.73
CA ARG A 142 -8.07 -4.52 -13.30
C ARG A 142 -9.24 -5.48 -13.50
N ARG A 143 -10.46 -4.99 -13.33
CA ARG A 143 -11.65 -5.82 -13.52
C ARG A 143 -11.71 -6.39 -14.95
N PRO A 144 -12.27 -7.59 -15.14
CA PRO A 144 -12.51 -8.13 -16.47
C PRO A 144 -13.37 -7.18 -17.34
N LEU A 145 -13.18 -7.28 -18.65
CA LEU A 145 -13.99 -6.63 -19.65
C LEU A 145 -15.44 -7.10 -19.53
N GLY A 146 -16.35 -6.15 -19.45
CA GLY A 146 -17.79 -6.41 -19.49
C GLY A 146 -18.41 -6.02 -20.82
N THR A 147 -19.71 -5.77 -20.79
CA THR A 147 -20.52 -5.40 -21.96
C THR A 147 -20.63 -3.88 -22.17
N GLU A 148 -19.90 -3.08 -21.41
CA GLU A 148 -19.91 -1.62 -21.55
C GLU A 148 -19.18 -1.17 -22.82
N VAL A 149 -19.61 -0.02 -23.36
CA VAL A 149 -18.98 0.61 -24.53
C VAL A 149 -17.59 1.16 -24.21
N ALA A 150 -17.46 1.77 -23.03
CA ALA A 150 -16.20 2.23 -22.49
C ALA A 150 -16.21 2.07 -20.97
N THR A 151 -15.04 1.88 -20.38
CA THR A 151 -14.89 1.72 -18.94
C THR A 151 -13.66 2.46 -18.44
N GLN A 152 -13.74 3.11 -17.28
CA GLN A 152 -12.55 3.52 -16.54
C GLN A 152 -11.98 2.31 -15.80
N GLN A 153 -10.68 2.09 -15.95
CA GLN A 153 -9.96 0.98 -15.32
C GLN A 153 -8.97 1.45 -14.25
N GLY A 154 -8.54 2.71 -14.28
CA GLY A 154 -7.72 3.29 -13.24
C GLY A 154 -7.28 4.72 -13.50
N SER A 155 -6.38 5.18 -12.64
CA SER A 155 -5.63 6.42 -12.77
C SER A 155 -4.21 6.22 -12.25
N THR A 156 -3.28 7.07 -12.70
CA THR A 156 -1.94 7.20 -12.12
C THR A 156 -1.95 8.09 -10.87
N GLY A 157 -3.05 8.81 -10.65
CA GLY A 157 -3.27 9.62 -9.46
C GLY A 157 -3.45 8.76 -8.21
N GLY A 158 -2.74 9.14 -7.15
CA GLY A 158 -2.86 8.58 -5.81
C GLY A 158 -3.09 9.67 -4.77
N PHE A 159 -3.11 9.25 -3.50
CA PHE A 159 -2.97 10.16 -2.37
C PHE A 159 -1.59 9.95 -1.73
N PRO A 160 -0.84 11.02 -1.47
CA PRO A 160 -1.14 12.43 -1.81
C PRO A 160 -1.05 12.73 -3.32
N GLU A 161 -1.44 13.95 -3.71
CA GLU A 161 -1.34 14.38 -5.11
C GLU A 161 0.11 14.30 -5.63
N PRO A 162 0.31 13.90 -6.90
CA PRO A 162 1.64 13.74 -7.46
C PRO A 162 2.40 15.07 -7.53
N ALA A 163 3.72 15.02 -7.29
CA ALA A 163 4.57 16.21 -7.30
C ALA A 163 4.61 16.93 -8.66
N THR A 164 4.37 16.20 -9.76
CA THR A 164 4.29 16.74 -11.11
C THR A 164 3.01 17.56 -11.37
N GLY A 165 2.00 17.43 -10.51
CA GLY A 165 0.71 18.10 -10.68
C GLY A 165 -0.14 17.57 -11.83
N GLN A 166 0.15 16.38 -12.35
CA GLN A 166 -0.58 15.75 -13.46
C GLN A 166 -1.05 14.34 -13.11
N VAL A 167 -2.22 13.95 -13.60
CA VAL A 167 -2.80 12.62 -13.45
C VAL A 167 -3.30 12.12 -14.79
N MET A 168 -2.94 10.89 -15.15
CA MET A 168 -3.51 10.18 -16.28
C MET A 168 -4.60 9.23 -15.81
N TYR A 169 -5.78 9.33 -16.42
CA TYR A 169 -6.85 8.36 -16.35
C TYR A 169 -6.76 7.42 -17.54
N PHE A 170 -7.09 6.16 -17.34
CA PHE A 170 -7.07 5.18 -18.42
C PHE A 170 -8.18 4.14 -18.29
N GLY A 171 -8.47 3.51 -19.42
CA GLY A 171 -9.52 2.52 -19.50
C GLY A 171 -9.63 1.84 -20.85
N THR A 172 -10.76 1.18 -21.09
CA THR A 172 -11.02 0.43 -22.32
C THR A 172 -12.17 1.06 -23.09
N ALA A 173 -12.12 0.97 -24.42
CA ALA A 173 -13.13 1.49 -25.33
C ALA A 173 -13.34 0.51 -26.50
N ARG A 174 -14.59 0.30 -26.88
CA ARG A 174 -14.95 -0.52 -28.06
C ARG A 174 -14.57 0.17 -29.37
N ASP A 175 -14.60 -0.61 -30.45
CA ASP A 175 -14.16 -0.18 -31.78
C ASP A 175 -15.03 0.94 -32.40
N ASP A 176 -16.26 1.12 -31.92
CA ASP A 176 -17.16 2.20 -32.33
C ASP A 176 -16.84 3.55 -31.66
N VAL A 177 -15.97 3.57 -30.64
CA VAL A 177 -15.51 4.78 -29.97
C VAL A 177 -14.31 5.38 -30.70
N ALA A 178 -14.44 6.64 -31.12
CA ALA A 178 -13.40 7.40 -31.81
C ALA A 178 -12.71 8.43 -30.91
N GLY A 179 -13.38 8.92 -29.86
CA GLY A 179 -12.87 9.98 -28.99
C GLY A 179 -13.22 9.80 -27.53
N VAL A 180 -12.41 10.42 -26.67
CA VAL A 180 -12.66 10.55 -25.23
C VAL A 180 -12.31 11.97 -24.78
N THR A 181 -13.13 12.54 -23.91
CA THR A 181 -12.92 13.87 -23.31
C THR A 181 -13.19 13.80 -21.82
N ALA A 182 -12.27 14.27 -20.99
CA ALA A 182 -12.52 14.50 -19.57
C ALA A 182 -13.21 15.85 -19.37
N VAL A 183 -14.29 15.87 -18.59
CA VAL A 183 -15.01 17.08 -18.22
C VAL A 183 -14.51 17.57 -16.86
N THR A 184 -13.83 18.71 -16.85
CA THR A 184 -13.26 19.34 -15.64
C THR A 184 -13.92 20.69 -15.33
N GLY A 185 -13.60 21.30 -14.19
CA GLY A 185 -14.09 22.64 -13.84
C GLY A 185 -13.51 23.74 -14.73
N SER A 186 -12.28 23.56 -15.19
CA SER A 186 -11.60 24.46 -16.14
C SER A 186 -12.02 24.30 -17.61
N GLY A 187 -12.72 23.20 -17.94
CA GLY A 187 -13.20 22.91 -19.30
C GLY A 187 -12.94 21.46 -19.75
N PRO A 188 -13.31 21.12 -20.99
CA PRO A 188 -13.06 19.80 -21.56
C PRO A 188 -11.57 19.59 -21.88
N VAL A 189 -11.05 18.40 -21.57
CA VAL A 189 -9.68 17.97 -21.89
C VAL A 189 -9.74 16.72 -22.76
N SER A 190 -9.26 16.82 -24.00
CA SER A 190 -9.25 15.70 -24.94
C SER A 190 -8.24 14.63 -24.52
N GLY A 191 -8.61 13.37 -24.68
CA GLY A 191 -7.69 12.23 -24.56
C GLY A 191 -7.39 11.56 -25.89
N THR A 192 -6.94 10.31 -25.80
CA THR A 192 -6.51 9.51 -26.96
C THR A 192 -7.07 8.10 -26.83
N ILE A 193 -7.56 7.55 -27.94
CA ILE A 193 -7.90 6.13 -28.09
C ILE A 193 -6.74 5.45 -28.83
N HIS A 194 -6.09 4.49 -28.18
CA HIS A 194 -4.99 3.70 -28.71
C HIS A 194 -5.51 2.37 -29.23
N GLN A 195 -5.51 2.21 -30.56
CA GLN A 195 -5.88 0.97 -31.23
C GLN A 195 -4.64 0.10 -31.43
N LEU A 196 -4.45 -0.89 -30.57
CA LEU A 196 -3.27 -1.76 -30.57
C LEU A 196 -3.52 -3.04 -31.37
N LYS A 197 -2.49 -3.52 -32.06
CA LYS A 197 -2.61 -4.75 -32.85
C LYS A 197 -2.92 -5.95 -31.95
N GLY A 198 -3.98 -6.67 -32.29
CA GLY A 198 -4.40 -7.88 -31.58
C GLY A 198 -5.03 -7.63 -30.21
N ALA A 199 -5.24 -6.36 -29.82
CA ALA A 199 -6.00 -6.03 -28.63
C ALA A 199 -7.51 -6.24 -28.87
N PRO A 200 -8.26 -6.72 -27.87
CA PRO A 200 -9.70 -6.96 -27.99
C PRO A 200 -10.56 -5.70 -27.96
N GLN A 201 -10.01 -4.59 -27.44
CA GLN A 201 -10.64 -3.26 -27.36
C GLN A 201 -9.53 -2.21 -27.43
N GLY A 202 -9.85 -0.98 -27.84
CA GLY A 202 -8.95 0.17 -27.73
C GLY A 202 -8.66 0.50 -26.27
N ILE A 203 -7.47 1.04 -25.99
CA ILE A 203 -7.12 1.59 -24.66
C ILE A 203 -7.26 3.09 -24.75
N TRP A 204 -8.02 3.72 -23.85
CA TRP A 204 -8.10 5.17 -23.81
C TRP A 204 -7.29 5.76 -22.67
N THR A 205 -6.73 6.95 -22.89
CA THR A 205 -5.98 7.71 -21.89
C THR A 205 -6.35 9.19 -21.93
N VAL A 206 -6.49 9.84 -20.78
CA VAL A 206 -6.67 11.30 -20.66
C VAL A 206 -5.78 11.81 -19.53
N THR A 207 -4.98 12.85 -19.80
CA THR A 207 -4.14 13.50 -18.78
C THR A 207 -4.75 14.83 -18.38
N VAL A 208 -4.90 15.07 -17.09
CA VAL A 208 -5.46 16.30 -16.53
C VAL A 208 -4.59 16.81 -15.37
N PRO A 209 -4.62 18.12 -15.05
CA PRO A 209 -3.99 18.63 -13.83
C PRO A 209 -4.56 17.93 -12.58
N SER A 210 -3.72 17.58 -11.61
CA SER A 210 -4.15 16.86 -10.40
C SER A 210 -5.13 17.64 -9.54
N ALA A 211 -5.05 18.97 -9.58
CA ALA A 211 -5.94 19.88 -8.87
C ALA A 211 -7.35 19.96 -9.50
N GLU A 212 -7.53 19.49 -10.74
CA GLU A 212 -8.81 19.53 -11.44
C GLU A 212 -9.62 18.27 -11.13
N LYS A 213 -10.86 18.49 -10.64
CA LYS A 213 -11.80 17.40 -10.45
C LYS A 213 -12.40 16.99 -11.79
N VAL A 214 -12.12 15.76 -12.24
CA VAL A 214 -12.87 15.15 -13.33
C VAL A 214 -14.27 14.79 -12.84
N THR A 215 -15.28 15.23 -13.56
CA THR A 215 -16.69 14.94 -13.25
C THR A 215 -17.28 13.85 -14.14
N ALA A 216 -16.73 13.68 -15.36
CA ALA A 216 -17.12 12.66 -16.30
C ALA A 216 -16.05 12.46 -17.38
N PHE A 217 -16.12 11.30 -18.05
CA PHE A 217 -15.49 11.03 -19.33
C PHE A 217 -16.59 10.88 -20.38
N GLU A 218 -16.59 11.73 -21.39
CA GLU A 218 -17.50 11.67 -22.53
C GLU A 218 -16.82 10.93 -23.69
N PHE A 219 -17.53 9.98 -24.29
CA PHE A 219 -17.04 9.18 -25.40
C PHE A 219 -17.85 9.47 -26.65
N THR A 220 -17.15 9.67 -27.77
CA THR A 220 -17.75 10.00 -29.06
C THR A 220 -17.47 8.95 -30.12
N GLY A 221 -18.39 8.82 -31.07
CA GLY A 221 -18.23 7.99 -32.26
C GLY A 221 -17.50 8.74 -33.38
N GLN A 222 -17.37 8.08 -34.53
CA GLN A 222 -16.63 8.60 -35.69
C GLN A 222 -17.24 9.91 -36.25
N GLY A 223 -18.55 10.12 -36.09
CA GLY A 223 -19.23 11.35 -36.51
C GLY A 223 -19.18 12.47 -35.47
N GLY A 224 -18.52 12.27 -34.33
CA GLY A 224 -18.46 13.21 -33.22
C GLY A 224 -19.70 13.19 -32.31
N GLU A 225 -20.68 12.32 -32.59
CA GLU A 225 -21.83 12.11 -31.73
C GLU A 225 -21.42 11.48 -30.39
N ARG A 226 -22.01 11.94 -29.29
CA ARG A 226 -21.77 11.36 -27.96
C ARG A 226 -22.43 9.99 -27.88
N ILE A 227 -21.64 8.94 -27.69
CA ILE A 227 -22.11 7.55 -27.51
C ILE A 227 -22.48 7.30 -26.05
N THR A 228 -21.58 7.67 -25.13
CA THR A 228 -21.79 7.40 -23.70
C THR A 228 -21.01 8.37 -22.82
N GLN A 229 -21.29 8.33 -21.52
CA GLN A 229 -20.64 9.11 -20.49
C GLN A 229 -20.36 8.21 -19.28
N VAL A 230 -19.13 8.21 -18.79
CA VAL A 230 -18.70 7.45 -17.62
C VAL A 230 -18.33 8.40 -16.51
N GLN A 231 -18.92 8.24 -15.33
CA GLN A 231 -18.49 8.99 -14.15
C GLN A 231 -17.23 8.37 -13.58
N PRO A 232 -16.22 9.18 -13.18
CA PRO A 232 -15.04 8.63 -12.54
C PRO A 232 -15.44 7.95 -11.23
N GLN A 233 -14.87 6.78 -10.96
CA GLN A 233 -15.05 6.13 -9.66
C GLN A 233 -14.21 6.89 -8.63
N PRO A 234 -14.83 7.54 -7.62
CA PRO A 234 -14.06 8.25 -6.61
C PRO A 234 -13.32 7.24 -5.74
N PHE A 235 -11.99 7.29 -5.78
CA PHE A 235 -11.17 6.60 -4.79
C PHE A 235 -11.07 7.51 -3.56
N ILE A 236 -11.95 7.29 -2.59
CA ILE A 236 -11.89 8.00 -1.31
C ILE A 236 -10.81 7.35 -0.48
N VAL A 237 -9.71 8.07 -0.30
CA VAL A 237 -8.65 7.69 0.63
C VAL A 237 -9.05 8.23 1.99
N PRO A 238 -9.31 7.38 3.00
CA PRO A 238 -9.74 7.82 4.33
C PRO A 238 -8.82 8.89 4.95
N GLU A 239 -7.52 8.80 4.67
CA GLU A 239 -6.49 9.77 5.09
C GLU A 239 -6.75 11.19 4.58
N ALA A 240 -7.37 11.35 3.41
CA ALA A 240 -7.60 12.65 2.80
C ALA A 240 -8.58 13.53 3.60
N THR A 241 -9.46 12.89 4.39
CA THR A 241 -10.47 13.57 5.22
C THR A 241 -10.25 13.37 6.71
N ALA A 242 -9.18 12.68 7.11
CA ALA A 242 -8.87 12.42 8.50
C ALA A 242 -8.32 13.67 9.20
N GLU A 243 -8.53 13.75 10.51
CA GLU A 243 -7.94 14.76 11.38
C GLU A 243 -6.72 14.18 12.12
N PRO A 244 -5.69 15.01 12.41
CA PRO A 244 -4.52 14.53 13.10
C PRO A 244 -4.82 14.19 14.56
N VAL A 245 -4.14 13.16 15.05
CA VAL A 245 -4.09 12.77 16.45
C VAL A 245 -3.18 13.74 17.21
N GLY A 246 -3.80 14.57 18.02
CA GLY A 246 -3.10 15.53 18.86
C GLY A 246 -2.44 16.65 18.05
N ARG A 247 -1.27 17.11 18.50
CA ARG A 247 -0.58 18.25 17.89
C ARG A 247 0.09 17.86 16.57
N THR A 248 0.09 18.80 15.63
CA THR A 248 0.98 18.77 14.47
C THR A 248 2.34 19.40 14.80
N LEU A 249 3.36 19.09 14.00
CA LEU A 249 4.70 19.64 14.13
C LEU A 249 5.07 20.43 12.88
N LYS A 250 5.41 21.71 13.05
CA LYS A 250 6.01 22.53 11.98
C LYS A 250 7.45 22.10 11.75
N MET A 251 7.81 21.84 10.51
CA MET A 251 9.12 21.40 10.04
C MET A 251 9.71 22.47 9.10
N PRO A 252 11.03 22.44 8.80
CA PRO A 252 11.62 23.33 7.81
C PRO A 252 10.88 23.32 6.46
N GLY A 253 10.90 24.45 5.74
CA GLY A 253 10.21 24.59 4.45
C GLY A 253 8.68 24.65 4.56
N GLU A 254 8.15 25.22 5.64
CA GLU A 254 6.70 25.32 5.92
C GLU A 254 5.94 23.98 5.95
N LEU A 255 6.67 22.86 5.97
CA LEU A 255 6.09 21.54 6.10
C LEU A 255 5.43 21.37 7.47
N VAL A 256 4.29 20.70 7.49
CA VAL A 256 3.59 20.33 8.71
C VAL A 256 3.39 18.82 8.69
N VAL A 257 3.83 18.14 9.74
CA VAL A 257 3.60 16.70 9.91
C VAL A 257 2.61 16.46 11.04
N GLY A 258 1.63 15.60 10.78
CA GLY A 258 0.67 15.12 11.77
C GLY A 258 0.62 13.61 11.78
N LEU A 259 0.34 13.02 12.94
CA LEU A 259 0.00 11.61 13.08
C LEU A 259 -1.50 11.42 12.85
N TYR A 260 -1.91 10.36 12.18
CA TYR A 260 -3.30 10.06 11.85
C TYR A 260 -3.62 8.60 12.18
N GLU A 261 -4.76 8.30 12.80
CA GLU A 261 -5.11 6.90 13.16
C GLU A 261 -5.33 6.01 11.92
N VAL A 262 -5.93 6.56 10.86
CA VAL A 262 -6.32 5.81 9.66
C VAL A 262 -5.24 5.97 8.58
N PRO A 263 -4.84 4.90 7.86
CA PRO A 263 -5.32 3.52 7.94
C PRO A 263 -4.68 2.72 9.09
N ASP A 264 -3.49 3.10 9.53
CA ASP A 264 -2.78 2.45 10.64
C ASP A 264 -1.64 3.34 11.15
N LYS A 265 -1.96 4.35 11.97
CA LYS A 265 -0.98 5.32 12.53
C LYS A 265 -0.01 5.84 11.47
N THR A 266 -0.50 6.71 10.60
CA THR A 266 0.25 7.22 9.45
C THR A 266 0.68 8.65 9.71
N LEU A 267 1.91 9.01 9.34
CA LEU A 267 2.28 10.43 9.25
C LEU A 267 1.80 10.97 7.92
N ILE A 268 1.10 12.10 7.95
CA ILE A 268 0.79 12.85 6.75
C ILE A 268 1.59 14.14 6.81
N TRP A 269 2.37 14.36 5.75
CA TRP A 269 3.15 15.56 5.53
C TRP A 269 2.33 16.52 4.68
N LYS A 270 2.21 17.76 5.13
CA LYS A 270 1.43 18.81 4.47
C LYS A 270 2.31 20.01 4.13
N LEU A 271 2.06 20.61 2.98
CA LEU A 271 2.59 21.91 2.55
C LEU A 271 1.41 22.79 2.19
N ASP A 272 1.34 24.01 2.74
CA ASP A 272 0.22 24.94 2.56
C ASP A 272 -1.16 24.28 2.83
N GLY A 273 -1.21 23.41 3.84
CA GLY A 273 -2.42 22.67 4.24
C GLY A 273 -2.77 21.47 3.35
N LYS A 274 -2.09 21.27 2.22
CA LYS A 274 -2.30 20.14 1.30
C LYS A 274 -1.37 18.99 1.62
N ALA A 275 -1.86 17.75 1.56
CA ALA A 275 -1.00 16.58 1.72
C ALA A 275 0.00 16.48 0.57
N VAL A 276 1.27 16.24 0.89
CA VAL A 276 2.38 16.11 -0.06
C VAL A 276 3.21 14.85 0.13
N GLY A 277 3.06 14.17 1.27
CA GLY A 277 3.66 12.87 1.51
C GLY A 277 2.95 12.11 2.62
N ARG A 278 3.23 10.81 2.69
CA ARG A 278 2.76 9.94 3.77
C ARG A 278 3.85 8.96 4.17
N THR A 279 3.87 8.60 5.45
CA THR A 279 4.74 7.59 6.04
C THR A 279 3.86 6.59 6.78
N HIS A 280 3.73 5.39 6.24
CA HIS A 280 2.70 4.42 6.63
C HIS A 280 3.11 3.53 7.81
N ALA A 281 2.11 2.87 8.39
CA ALA A 281 2.24 1.73 9.29
C ALA A 281 3.18 1.99 10.47
N LEU A 282 2.92 3.05 11.22
CA LEU A 282 3.61 3.31 12.49
C LEU A 282 2.93 2.59 13.66
N SER A 283 2.47 1.35 13.49
CA SER A 283 1.80 0.57 14.56
C SER A 283 2.53 -0.73 14.94
N PRO A 284 2.27 -1.31 16.13
CA PRO A 284 2.82 -2.61 16.50
C PRO A 284 2.12 -3.70 15.69
N GLY A 285 2.87 -4.51 14.94
CA GLY A 285 2.34 -5.52 14.01
C GLY A 285 2.21 -5.05 12.55
N GLY A 286 2.31 -3.74 12.30
CA GLY A 286 2.56 -3.16 10.98
C GLY A 286 3.95 -2.54 10.98
N ALA A 287 4.96 -3.30 10.55
CA ALA A 287 6.35 -2.87 10.30
C ALA A 287 7.09 -2.01 11.35
N VAL A 288 6.66 -0.80 11.72
CA VAL A 288 7.58 0.20 12.31
C VAL A 288 7.70 0.14 13.84
N LEU A 289 6.71 -0.33 14.62
CA LEU A 289 6.78 -0.16 16.09
C LEU A 289 7.35 -1.29 16.93
N ASP A 290 7.49 -2.52 16.44
CA ASP A 290 8.13 -3.56 17.25
C ASP A 290 9.67 -3.48 17.27
N ARG A 291 10.27 -2.55 16.49
CA ARG A 291 11.72 -2.42 16.36
C ARG A 291 12.28 -1.01 16.12
N GLY A 292 11.75 0.04 16.75
CA GLY A 292 12.33 1.40 16.71
C GLY A 292 13.08 1.84 17.98
N GLY A 293 13.70 0.93 18.73
CA GLY A 293 14.45 1.30 19.95
C GLY A 293 15.73 2.10 19.63
N PRO A 294 16.40 2.68 20.65
CA PRO A 294 17.72 3.32 20.48
C PRO A 294 18.72 2.46 19.70
N ASP A 295 18.57 1.13 19.74
CA ASP A 295 19.47 0.16 19.12
C ASP A 295 18.83 -0.72 18.04
N LYS A 296 17.67 -0.33 17.49
CA LYS A 296 17.00 -1.14 16.46
C LYS A 296 16.74 -0.31 15.18
N PRO A 297 16.96 -0.89 13.98
CA PRO A 297 16.72 -0.21 12.73
C PRO A 297 15.21 -0.03 12.48
N LEU A 298 14.84 0.97 11.67
CA LEU A 298 13.48 1.01 11.12
C LEU A 298 13.22 -0.27 10.32
N ILE A 299 11.96 -0.61 10.12
CA ILE A 299 11.55 -1.80 9.38
C ILE A 299 10.55 -1.36 8.31
N ASP A 300 10.76 -1.78 7.06
CA ASP A 300 9.88 -1.52 5.94
C ASP A 300 8.61 -2.41 5.97
N MET A 301 7.70 -2.18 5.03
CA MET A 301 6.45 -2.95 4.89
C MET A 301 6.65 -4.45 4.65
N ASP A 302 7.82 -4.87 4.16
CA ASP A 302 8.21 -6.26 3.95
C ASP A 302 8.85 -6.90 5.20
N GLY A 303 9.04 -6.13 6.27
CA GLY A 303 9.72 -6.58 7.48
C GLY A 303 11.26 -6.47 7.42
N LYS A 304 11.82 -5.76 6.44
CA LYS A 304 13.27 -5.60 6.26
C LYS A 304 13.80 -4.36 6.98
N PRO A 305 15.01 -4.42 7.56
CA PRO A 305 15.68 -3.24 8.11
C PRO A 305 15.89 -2.14 7.07
N MET A 306 15.59 -0.89 7.45
CA MET A 306 15.92 0.32 6.72
C MET A 306 16.49 1.40 7.66
N SER A 307 17.28 2.33 7.15
CA SER A 307 17.90 3.37 7.98
C SER A 307 17.04 4.62 8.05
N ALA A 308 16.40 4.96 6.92
CA ALA A 308 15.47 6.06 6.80
C ALA A 308 14.36 5.75 5.79
N GLU A 309 13.17 6.28 6.04
CA GLU A 309 12.11 6.38 5.04
C GLU A 309 12.13 7.82 4.51
N LEU A 310 12.35 7.97 3.21
CA LEU A 310 12.47 9.25 2.53
C LEU A 310 11.28 9.47 1.60
N GLY A 311 10.63 10.62 1.75
CA GLY A 311 9.67 11.15 0.79
C GLY A 311 10.15 12.50 0.26
N ASP A 312 9.66 12.86 -0.92
CA ASP A 312 9.88 14.17 -1.52
C ASP A 312 8.62 14.73 -2.17
N HIS A 313 8.60 16.05 -2.30
CA HIS A 313 7.62 16.77 -3.08
C HIS A 313 8.26 18.05 -3.61
N LYS A 314 8.61 18.04 -4.91
CA LYS A 314 9.33 19.13 -5.57
C LYS A 314 10.67 19.38 -4.86
N GLU A 315 10.92 20.61 -4.43
CA GLU A 315 12.13 21.00 -3.69
C GLU A 315 12.17 20.51 -2.24
N HIS A 316 11.07 19.95 -1.71
CA HIS A 316 10.98 19.50 -0.32
C HIS A 316 11.31 18.01 -0.21
N TRP A 317 12.07 17.66 0.83
CA TRP A 317 12.33 16.27 1.19
C TRP A 317 12.13 16.10 2.69
N PHE A 318 11.59 14.96 3.09
CA PHE A 318 11.15 14.72 4.46
C PHE A 318 11.09 13.23 4.76
N GLY A 319 10.97 12.88 6.03
CA GLY A 319 10.89 11.47 6.39
C GLY A 319 11.16 11.18 7.84
N ILE A 320 11.42 9.90 8.10
CA ILE A 320 11.79 9.39 9.42
C ILE A 320 13.12 8.64 9.33
N ALA A 321 13.91 8.73 10.40
CA ALA A 321 15.15 7.99 10.56
C ALA A 321 15.20 7.38 11.98
N SER A 322 16.18 6.50 12.21
CA SER A 322 16.41 5.91 13.54
C SER A 322 16.56 6.96 14.65
N SER A 323 16.26 6.60 15.91
CA SER A 323 16.37 7.50 17.07
C SER A 323 17.77 8.03 17.35
N ARG A 324 18.83 7.41 16.82
CA ARG A 324 20.23 7.86 16.98
C ARG A 324 20.63 8.95 15.98
N THR A 325 19.87 9.12 14.89
CA THR A 325 20.16 10.10 13.85
C THR A 325 19.86 11.50 14.36
N ALA A 326 20.87 12.34 14.57
CA ALA A 326 20.72 13.75 14.92
C ALA A 326 20.56 14.64 13.68
N ARG A 327 21.17 14.25 12.56
CA ARG A 327 21.20 15.03 11.31
C ARG A 327 21.21 14.10 10.10
N VAL A 328 20.60 14.55 9.00
CA VAL A 328 20.59 13.85 7.72
C VAL A 328 21.17 14.77 6.65
N GLU A 329 21.93 14.21 5.72
CA GLU A 329 22.42 14.89 4.52
C GLU A 329 21.97 14.14 3.27
N LEU A 330 21.52 14.89 2.26
CA LEU A 330 21.41 14.44 0.88
C LEU A 330 22.63 14.95 0.13
N VAL A 331 23.42 14.05 -0.45
CA VAL A 331 24.62 14.34 -1.22
C VAL A 331 24.40 13.93 -2.67
N PHE A 332 24.50 14.89 -3.59
CA PHE A 332 24.29 14.67 -5.02
C PHE A 332 25.61 14.36 -5.75
N PRO A 333 25.57 13.76 -6.96
CA PRO A 333 26.76 13.40 -7.72
C PRO A 333 27.70 14.58 -8.06
N ASP A 334 27.15 15.80 -8.15
CA ASP A 334 27.90 17.04 -8.37
C ASP A 334 28.59 17.60 -7.11
N GLY A 335 28.41 16.93 -5.96
CA GLY A 335 28.93 17.36 -4.66
C GLY A 335 28.04 18.34 -3.91
N THR A 336 26.89 18.73 -4.46
CA THR A 336 25.88 19.54 -3.75
C THR A 336 25.35 18.78 -2.54
N VAL A 337 25.20 19.46 -1.40
CA VAL A 337 24.71 18.86 -0.16
C VAL A 337 23.53 19.64 0.40
N ALA A 338 22.39 18.97 0.61
CA ALA A 338 21.28 19.48 1.38
C ALA A 338 21.25 18.83 2.78
N LYS A 339 20.96 19.61 3.82
CA LYS A 339 21.06 19.16 5.23
C LYS A 339 19.75 19.35 5.96
N ALA A 340 19.41 18.40 6.84
CA ALA A 340 18.26 18.48 7.72
C ALA A 340 18.64 18.07 9.15
N THR A 341 18.32 18.92 10.13
CA THR A 341 18.36 18.55 11.55
C THR A 341 17.11 17.75 11.88
N THR A 342 17.31 16.67 12.63
CA THR A 342 16.19 15.80 13.03
C THR A 342 15.48 16.33 14.27
N ARG A 343 14.20 15.97 14.43
CA ARG A 343 13.40 16.26 15.62
C ARG A 343 12.86 14.97 16.24
N PRO A 344 12.76 14.88 17.58
CA PRO A 344 12.19 13.71 18.23
C PRO A 344 10.72 13.53 17.87
N ASP A 345 10.27 12.27 17.81
CA ASP A 345 8.85 11.91 17.72
C ASP A 345 8.05 12.54 18.90
N PRO A 346 7.17 13.52 18.64
CA PRO A 346 6.41 14.19 19.67
C PRO A 346 5.25 13.35 20.23
N TRP A 347 4.88 12.26 19.55
CA TRP A 347 3.78 11.36 19.91
C TRP A 347 4.27 10.15 20.72
N LYS A 348 5.59 9.91 20.76
CA LYS A 348 6.24 8.81 21.50
C LYS A 348 5.71 7.43 21.09
N ILE A 349 5.43 7.26 19.81
CA ILE A 349 4.87 6.02 19.28
C ILE A 349 5.94 5.08 18.77
N GLY A 350 7.09 5.56 18.26
CA GLY A 350 7.96 4.66 17.50
C GLY A 350 9.45 4.83 17.54
N GLY A 351 9.97 5.65 18.47
CA GLY A 351 11.42 5.75 18.68
C GLY A 351 12.20 6.09 17.39
N PHE A 352 11.56 6.87 16.52
CA PHE A 352 12.16 7.45 15.33
C PHE A 352 12.38 8.94 15.54
N ARG A 353 13.06 9.56 14.58
CA ARG A 353 13.20 11.01 14.48
C ARG A 353 12.77 11.48 13.12
N LEU A 354 12.07 12.61 13.10
CA LEU A 354 11.56 13.26 11.91
C LEU A 354 12.65 14.14 11.31
N PHE A 355 12.78 14.18 10.00
CA PHE A 355 13.61 15.17 9.31
C PHE A 355 12.83 15.81 8.17
N ALA A 356 13.21 17.03 7.82
CA ALA A 356 12.77 17.68 6.60
C ALA A 356 13.77 18.77 6.22
N GLY A 357 13.89 19.01 4.92
CA GLY A 357 14.72 20.05 4.34
C GLY A 357 14.23 20.43 2.95
N THR A 358 14.98 21.34 2.33
CA THR A 358 14.78 21.71 0.93
C THR A 358 16.06 21.45 0.14
N GLN A 359 15.90 21.23 -1.16
CA GLN A 359 16.97 21.04 -2.13
C GLN A 359 16.61 21.74 -3.44
N ARG A 360 17.62 22.21 -4.19
CA ARG A 360 17.45 22.88 -5.49
C ARG A 360 18.36 22.26 -6.57
N HIS A 361 18.83 21.05 -6.34
CA HIS A 361 19.70 20.35 -7.27
C HIS A 361 18.93 19.97 -8.53
N SER A 362 17.76 19.35 -8.35
CA SER A 362 16.90 18.99 -9.48
C SER A 362 15.43 18.84 -9.11
N GLU A 363 14.57 18.85 -10.12
CA GLU A 363 13.14 18.55 -9.97
C GLU A 363 12.88 17.08 -9.66
N ASP A 364 13.84 16.19 -9.98
CA ASP A 364 13.71 14.75 -9.76
C ASP A 364 15.02 14.12 -9.27
N MET A 365 15.24 14.18 -7.95
CA MET A 365 16.45 13.66 -7.32
C MET A 365 16.72 12.18 -7.58
N TYR A 366 15.69 11.35 -7.77
CA TYR A 366 15.88 9.92 -8.04
C TYR A 366 16.40 9.64 -9.43
N ARG A 367 16.09 10.50 -10.41
CA ARG A 367 16.62 10.35 -11.77
C ARG A 367 18.12 10.63 -11.80
N ASP A 368 18.57 11.60 -11.03
CA ASP A 368 19.99 11.99 -11.00
C ASP A 368 20.80 11.10 -10.04
N GLY A 369 20.12 10.48 -9.08
CA GLY A 369 20.70 9.71 -8.00
C GLY A 369 21.23 10.61 -6.87
N PHE A 370 21.35 10.04 -5.68
CA PHE A 370 21.86 10.73 -4.50
C PHE A 370 22.31 9.73 -3.44
N ARG A 371 23.05 10.22 -2.46
CA ARG A 371 23.38 9.49 -1.24
C ARG A 371 22.71 10.14 -0.05
N LEU A 372 21.97 9.35 0.73
CA LEU A 372 21.36 9.79 1.98
C LEU A 372 22.24 9.33 3.14
N ILE A 373 22.68 10.25 4.00
CA ILE A 373 23.62 9.97 5.10
C ILE A 373 23.02 10.43 6.42
N GLY A 374 23.04 9.56 7.43
CA GLY A 374 22.67 9.89 8.80
C GLY A 374 23.87 10.10 9.70
N TYR A 375 23.84 11.14 10.52
CA TYR A 375 24.86 11.45 11.52
C TYR A 375 24.28 11.42 12.93
N ASP A 376 25.04 10.97 13.91
CA ASP A 376 24.71 11.13 15.33
C ASP A 376 24.98 12.57 15.83
N LYS A 377 24.79 12.78 17.14
CA LYS A 377 24.98 14.07 17.80
C LYS A 377 26.44 14.55 17.81
N ASP A 378 27.40 13.63 17.68
CA ASP A 378 28.84 13.90 17.74
C ASP A 378 29.38 14.13 16.31
N GLY A 379 28.53 14.00 15.29
CA GLY A 379 28.88 14.16 13.87
C GLY A 379 29.42 12.90 13.23
N THR A 380 29.33 11.75 13.91
CA THR A 380 29.75 10.45 13.36
C THR A 380 28.67 9.93 12.41
N GLU A 381 29.07 9.44 11.24
CA GLU A 381 28.16 8.74 10.33
C GLU A 381 27.66 7.45 11.01
N VAL A 382 26.34 7.31 11.09
CA VAL A 382 25.68 6.12 11.67
C VAL A 382 25.08 5.20 10.62
N TRP A 383 24.82 5.71 9.42
CA TRP A 383 24.35 4.96 8.25
C TRP A 383 24.47 5.81 6.99
N SER A 384 24.53 5.14 5.85
CA SER A 384 24.40 5.74 4.52
C SER A 384 23.62 4.80 3.59
N GLU A 385 22.83 5.39 2.68
CA GLU A 385 22.06 4.70 1.65
C GLU A 385 22.37 5.35 0.29
N GLU A 386 22.80 4.53 -0.67
CA GLU A 386 23.05 4.95 -2.04
C GLU A 386 21.78 4.75 -2.87
N HIS A 387 21.29 5.82 -3.51
CA HIS A 387 20.16 5.81 -4.42
C HIS A 387 20.68 6.13 -5.82
N GLY A 388 20.95 5.08 -6.61
CA GLY A 388 21.44 5.25 -7.98
C GLY A 388 20.40 5.89 -8.91
N PRO A 389 20.83 6.48 -10.05
CA PRO A 389 19.94 7.02 -11.08
C PRO A 389 18.85 6.01 -11.50
N GLN A 390 17.60 6.46 -11.53
CA GLN A 390 16.41 5.66 -11.93
C GLN A 390 15.87 6.02 -13.31
#